data_AF-A0A6A6S8A3-F1
#
_entry.id   AF-A0A6A6S8A3-F1
#
_cell.length_a   1.000
_cell.length_b   1.000
_cell.length_c   1.000
_cell.angle_alpha   90.00
_cell.angle_beta   90.00
_cell.angle_gamma   90.00
#
_symmetry.space_group_name_H-M   'P 1'
#
loop_
_entity.id
_entity.type
_entity.pdbx_description
1 polymer ?
#
loop_
_entity_poly.entity_id
_entity_poly.type
_entity_poly.pdbx_seq_one_letter_code
_entity_poly.pdbx_strand_id
1 'polypeptide(L)'
;MYSLYKSLLQHYSEYFNTALQGSWKEAEEQSIALEDVESTTFTLFVEWLYTQHLPKATMEWYDISGVEPPDENYNYYVTSALMMVQLYCLADRFMVPKLCKELNRVIITEGLETCWLDPDVLTYAYDFLPEWDPVLSYLVDLQASVVGSKIKDRTQLLPQGLLIRCVDRYRCMAMDRVLEIVACDYHGHTSEQERRDCQQGK
;
A
#
# COMPACT_ATOMS: atom_id res chain seq x y z
N MET A 1 -12.78 17.24 -9.90
CA MET A 1 -13.74 16.46 -10.72
C MET A 1 -12.95 15.76 -11.80
N TYR A 2 -13.06 14.43 -11.90
CA TYR A 2 -12.37 13.64 -12.93
C TYR A 2 -13.36 13.21 -14.00
N SER A 3 -12.91 13.12 -15.25
CA SER A 3 -13.67 12.55 -16.37
C SER A 3 -12.84 11.45 -16.99
N LEU A 4 -13.25 10.20 -16.78
CA LEU A 4 -12.47 9.01 -17.12
C LEU A 4 -13.25 8.14 -18.11
N TYR A 5 -12.54 7.35 -18.91
CA TYR A 5 -13.20 6.39 -19.79
C TYR A 5 -13.83 5.27 -18.96
N LYS A 6 -15.16 5.19 -19.02
CA LYS A 6 -15.94 4.13 -18.36
C LYS A 6 -15.41 2.73 -18.67
N SER A 7 -15.16 2.42 -19.95
CA SER A 7 -14.65 1.11 -20.36
C SER A 7 -13.32 0.76 -19.69
N LEU A 8 -12.47 1.75 -19.45
CA LEU A 8 -11.17 1.55 -18.80
C LEU A 8 -11.34 1.23 -17.31
N LEU A 9 -12.19 2.00 -16.61
CA LEU A 9 -12.55 1.72 -15.22
C LEU A 9 -13.14 0.33 -15.05
N GLN A 10 -14.12 -0.03 -15.88
CA GLN A 10 -14.80 -1.32 -15.82
C GLN A 10 -13.87 -2.50 -16.17
N HIS A 11 -12.87 -2.27 -17.03
CA HIS A 11 -11.91 -3.30 -17.40
C HIS A 11 -10.98 -3.67 -16.24
N TYR A 12 -10.53 -2.68 -15.47
CA TYR A 12 -9.53 -2.90 -14.41
C TYR A 12 -10.13 -3.04 -13.01
N SER A 13 -11.37 -2.59 -12.79
CA SER A 13 -12.00 -2.57 -11.46
C SER A 13 -13.38 -3.24 -11.50
N GLU A 14 -13.52 -4.33 -10.74
CA GLU A 14 -14.82 -5.00 -10.57
C GLU A 14 -15.83 -4.11 -9.82
N TYR A 15 -15.33 -3.27 -8.89
CA TYR A 15 -16.12 -2.24 -8.23
C TYR A 15 -16.78 -1.30 -9.24
N PHE A 16 -15.99 -0.67 -10.13
CA PHE A 16 -16.54 0.25 -11.13
C PHE A 16 -17.34 -0.46 -12.22
N ASN A 17 -16.98 -1.72 -12.54
CA ASN A 17 -17.78 -2.56 -13.41
C ASN A 17 -19.20 -2.71 -12.86
N THR A 18 -19.33 -3.08 -11.59
CA THR A 18 -20.61 -3.30 -10.91
C THR A 18 -21.37 -1.99 -10.69
N ALA A 19 -20.69 -0.95 -10.16
CA ALA A 19 -21.30 0.34 -9.85
C ALA A 19 -21.88 1.05 -11.09
N LEU A 20 -21.28 0.84 -12.27
CA LEU A 20 -21.66 1.53 -13.51
C LEU A 20 -22.48 0.67 -14.50
N GLN A 21 -22.84 -0.57 -14.15
CA GLN A 21 -23.65 -1.48 -15.00
C GLN A 21 -25.05 -1.80 -14.43
N GLY A 22 -25.46 -1.15 -13.35
CA GLY A 22 -26.74 -1.43 -12.68
C GLY A 22 -27.87 -0.43 -12.92
N SER A 23 -28.91 -0.54 -12.09
CA SER A 23 -30.04 0.40 -11.96
C SER A 23 -29.82 1.40 -10.83
N TRP A 24 -28.61 1.45 -10.29
CA TRP A 24 -28.26 2.34 -9.19
C TRP A 24 -28.04 3.76 -9.71
N LYS A 25 -28.15 4.74 -8.81
CA LYS A 25 -28.06 6.16 -9.14
C LYS A 25 -26.76 6.50 -9.89
N GLU A 26 -25.67 5.85 -9.54
CA GLU A 26 -24.35 5.99 -10.15
C GLU A 26 -24.33 5.57 -11.63
N ALA A 27 -25.11 4.55 -11.97
CA ALA A 27 -25.26 4.08 -13.34
C ALA A 27 -26.22 4.97 -14.16
N GLU A 28 -27.19 5.62 -13.54
CA GLU A 28 -28.03 6.61 -14.22
C GLU A 28 -27.28 7.93 -14.45
N GLU A 29 -26.58 8.41 -13.42
CA GLU A 29 -25.86 9.69 -13.44
C GLU A 29 -24.48 9.60 -14.11
N GLN A 30 -23.98 8.39 -14.35
CA GLN A 30 -22.61 8.14 -14.83
C GLN A 30 -21.55 8.87 -13.99
N SER A 31 -21.81 8.96 -12.68
CA SER A 31 -20.96 9.67 -11.72
C SER A 31 -20.93 8.93 -10.39
N ILE A 32 -19.78 8.94 -9.71
CA ILE A 32 -19.58 8.30 -8.40
C ILE A 32 -18.94 9.33 -7.48
N ALA A 33 -19.53 9.53 -6.31
CA ALA A 33 -18.96 10.35 -5.25
C ALA A 33 -18.04 9.48 -4.36
N LEU A 34 -16.80 9.94 -4.16
CA LEU A 34 -15.81 9.30 -3.31
C LEU A 34 -15.38 10.33 -2.25
N GLU A 35 -16.11 10.39 -1.13
CA GLU A 35 -15.94 11.43 -0.11
C GLU A 35 -14.73 11.18 0.81
N ASP A 36 -14.31 9.92 0.91
CA ASP A 36 -13.26 9.45 1.81
C ASP A 36 -11.96 9.10 1.08
N VAL A 37 -11.82 9.52 -0.19
CA VAL A 37 -10.64 9.30 -1.01
C VAL A 37 -9.92 10.62 -1.22
N GLU A 38 -8.68 10.69 -0.77
CA GLU A 38 -7.81 11.84 -1.03
C GLU A 38 -7.57 12.02 -2.54
N SER A 39 -7.68 13.27 -2.99
CA SER A 39 -7.54 13.59 -4.43
C SER A 39 -6.17 13.17 -4.96
N THR A 40 -5.14 13.32 -4.14
CA THR A 40 -3.76 12.90 -4.42
C THR A 40 -3.65 11.41 -4.73
N THR A 41 -4.24 10.56 -3.88
CA THR A 41 -4.25 9.10 -4.09
C THR A 41 -5.05 8.73 -5.34
N PHE A 42 -6.18 9.42 -5.59
CA PHE A 42 -6.97 9.18 -6.78
C PHE A 42 -6.26 9.62 -8.07
N THR A 43 -5.49 10.72 -8.05
CA THR A 43 -4.64 11.13 -9.19
C THR A 43 -3.63 10.04 -9.54
N LEU A 44 -2.95 9.45 -8.55
CA LEU A 44 -2.03 8.34 -8.76
C LEU A 44 -2.73 7.11 -9.35
N PHE A 45 -3.94 6.80 -8.87
CA PHE A 45 -4.77 5.73 -9.45
C PHE A 45 -5.11 6.00 -10.92
N VAL A 46 -5.52 7.23 -11.24
CA VAL A 46 -5.83 7.63 -12.62
C VAL A 46 -4.59 7.53 -13.51
N GLU A 47 -3.44 8.00 -13.05
CA GLU A 47 -2.19 7.90 -13.80
C GLU A 47 -1.84 6.44 -14.10
N TRP A 48 -1.91 5.56 -13.09
CA TRP A 48 -1.73 4.13 -13.31
C TRP A 48 -2.79 3.55 -14.25
N LEU A 49 -4.06 3.96 -14.12
CA LEU A 49 -5.15 3.44 -14.94
C LEU A 49 -4.89 3.69 -16.43
N TYR A 50 -4.35 4.86 -16.80
CA TYR A 50 -4.05 5.22 -18.18
C TYR A 50 -2.70 4.68 -18.67
N THR A 51 -1.66 4.74 -17.84
CA THR A 51 -0.31 4.36 -18.26
C THR A 51 -0.01 2.89 -18.07
N GLN A 52 -0.69 2.23 -17.12
CA GLN A 52 -0.42 0.88 -16.64
C GLN A 52 0.99 0.72 -16.05
N HIS A 53 1.53 1.78 -15.47
CA HIS A 53 2.84 1.80 -14.83
C HIS A 53 2.76 2.48 -13.46
N LEU A 54 3.51 1.94 -12.50
CA LEU A 54 3.77 2.64 -11.24
C LEU A 54 4.95 3.61 -11.42
N PRO A 55 4.95 4.73 -10.66
CA PRO A 55 6.12 5.61 -10.59
C PRO A 55 7.33 4.83 -10.04
N LYS A 56 8.48 4.98 -10.69
CA LYS A 56 9.70 4.20 -10.39
C LYS A 56 10.64 4.91 -9.43
N ALA A 57 10.64 6.23 -9.45
CA ALA A 57 11.47 7.05 -8.58
C ALA A 57 10.60 7.85 -7.62
N THR A 58 11.11 8.10 -6.40
CA THR A 58 10.42 8.92 -5.40
C THR A 58 9.91 10.23 -5.99
N MET A 59 10.71 10.92 -6.81
CA MET A 59 10.32 12.20 -7.42
C MET A 59 9.11 12.07 -8.38
N GLU A 60 8.97 10.96 -9.12
CA GLU A 60 7.83 10.75 -10.00
C GLU A 60 6.51 10.66 -9.21
N TRP A 61 6.53 10.12 -7.99
CA TRP A 61 5.36 10.11 -7.10
C TRP A 61 4.91 11.54 -6.77
N TYR A 62 5.84 12.46 -6.55
CA TYR A 62 5.53 13.87 -6.29
C TYR A 62 5.01 14.58 -7.53
N ASP A 63 5.67 14.38 -8.68
CA ASP A 63 5.30 15.00 -9.95
C ASP A 63 3.87 14.64 -10.36
N ILE A 64 3.49 13.37 -10.21
CA ILE A 64 2.15 12.89 -10.56
C ILE A 64 1.12 13.34 -9.52
N SER A 65 1.47 13.25 -8.23
CA SER A 65 0.53 13.50 -7.14
C SER A 65 0.23 15.00 -6.95
N GLY A 66 1.14 15.87 -7.40
CA GLY A 66 1.05 17.32 -7.25
C GLY A 66 1.26 17.79 -5.81
N VAL A 67 1.74 16.92 -4.91
CA VAL A 67 2.09 17.30 -3.54
C VAL A 67 3.39 18.08 -3.57
N GLU A 68 3.38 19.29 -3.03
CA GLU A 68 4.60 20.05 -2.83
C GLU A 68 5.25 19.66 -1.49
N PRO A 69 6.56 19.40 -1.47
CA PRO A 69 7.27 19.18 -0.22
C PRO A 69 7.20 20.46 0.63
N PRO A 70 6.93 20.35 1.94
CA PRO A 70 6.78 21.53 2.80
C PRO A 70 8.07 22.34 2.96
N ASP A 71 9.24 21.71 2.80
CA ASP A 71 10.55 22.36 2.82
C ASP A 71 11.65 21.54 2.12
N GLU A 72 12.82 22.15 1.88
CA GLU A 72 13.97 21.54 1.18
C GLU A 72 14.62 20.35 1.93
N ASN A 73 14.43 20.24 3.24
CA ASN A 73 14.96 19.15 4.08
C ASN A 73 13.93 18.04 4.33
N TYR A 74 12.79 18.07 3.63
CA TYR A 74 11.72 17.11 3.84
C TYR A 74 12.12 15.69 3.42
N ASN A 75 11.69 14.71 4.21
CA ASN A 75 11.98 13.31 3.92
C ASN A 75 11.00 12.78 2.88
N TYR A 76 11.39 12.85 1.61
CA TYR A 76 10.55 12.44 0.48
C TYR A 76 10.07 10.97 0.56
N TYR A 77 10.83 10.10 1.23
CA TYR A 77 10.51 8.68 1.31
C TYR A 77 9.29 8.38 2.19
N VAL A 78 9.04 9.20 3.24
CA VAL A 78 7.93 8.94 4.16
C VAL A 78 6.58 9.17 3.46
N THR A 79 6.45 10.26 2.72
CA THR A 79 5.20 10.56 2.00
C THR A 79 5.00 9.63 0.82
N SER A 80 6.05 9.31 0.06
CA SER A 80 5.91 8.34 -1.03
C SER A 80 5.50 6.97 -0.50
N ALA A 81 6.03 6.54 0.65
CA ALA A 81 5.60 5.32 1.34
C ALA A 81 4.11 5.36 1.72
N LEU A 82 3.65 6.49 2.30
CA LEU A 82 2.23 6.68 2.62
C LEU A 82 1.37 6.64 1.35
N MET A 83 1.78 7.33 0.28
CA MET A 83 1.07 7.32 -1.01
C MET A 83 0.98 5.91 -1.61
N MET A 84 2.05 5.12 -1.56
CA MET A 84 2.05 3.72 -2.03
C MET A 84 1.05 2.87 -1.25
N VAL A 85 1.03 2.98 0.09
CA VAL A 85 0.11 2.22 0.94
C VAL A 85 -1.34 2.69 0.75
N GLN A 86 -1.58 3.99 0.65
CA GLN A 86 -2.89 4.55 0.35
C GLN A 86 -3.41 4.07 -1.00
N LEU A 87 -2.55 4.08 -2.03
CA LEU A 87 -2.91 3.58 -3.35
C LEU A 87 -3.19 2.08 -3.33
N TYR A 88 -2.44 1.30 -2.53
CA TYR A 88 -2.69 -0.13 -2.34
C TYR A 88 -4.05 -0.39 -1.71
N CYS A 89 -4.38 0.30 -0.62
CA CYS A 89 -5.68 0.19 0.04
C CYS A 89 -6.83 0.61 -0.90
N LEU A 90 -6.61 1.66 -1.70
CA LEU A 90 -7.58 2.12 -2.69
C LEU A 90 -7.78 1.07 -3.80
N ALA A 91 -6.69 0.46 -4.28
CA ALA A 91 -6.74 -0.59 -5.29
C ALA A 91 -7.49 -1.83 -4.79
N ASP A 92 -7.28 -2.22 -3.52
CA ASP A 92 -8.00 -3.32 -2.89
C ASP A 92 -9.50 -3.00 -2.78
N ARG A 93 -9.84 -1.81 -2.25
CA ARG A 93 -11.22 -1.33 -2.16
C ARG A 93 -11.92 -1.29 -3.51
N PHE A 94 -11.22 -0.85 -4.56
CA PHE A 94 -11.76 -0.81 -5.93
C PHE A 94 -11.66 -2.15 -6.66
N MET A 95 -11.18 -3.21 -6.01
CA MET A 95 -11.04 -4.53 -6.60
C MET A 95 -10.26 -4.46 -7.92
N VAL A 96 -9.02 -3.97 -7.83
CA VAL A 96 -8.07 -3.82 -8.96
C VAL A 96 -6.88 -4.75 -8.74
N PRO A 97 -7.02 -6.08 -8.97
CA PRO A 97 -6.03 -7.07 -8.54
C PRO A 97 -4.64 -6.86 -9.15
N LYS A 98 -4.59 -6.35 -10.39
CA LYS A 98 -3.33 -6.06 -11.08
C LYS A 98 -2.53 -4.99 -10.34
N LEU A 99 -3.16 -3.87 -9.98
CA LEU A 99 -2.53 -2.78 -9.24
C LEU A 99 -2.11 -3.24 -7.83
N CYS A 100 -2.96 -3.99 -7.13
CA CYS A 100 -2.61 -4.56 -5.83
C CYS A 100 -1.34 -5.43 -5.93
N LYS A 101 -1.25 -6.31 -6.94
CA LYS A 101 -0.08 -7.17 -7.14
C LYS A 101 1.19 -6.38 -7.45
N GLU A 102 1.10 -5.35 -8.29
CA GLU A 102 2.24 -4.48 -8.63
C GLU A 102 2.73 -3.71 -7.40
N LEU A 103 1.83 -3.08 -6.64
CA LEU A 103 2.17 -2.33 -5.42
C LEU A 103 2.71 -3.23 -4.32
N ASN A 104 2.09 -4.38 -4.08
CA ASN A 104 2.59 -5.37 -3.12
C ASN A 104 4.05 -5.72 -3.43
N ARG A 105 4.37 -6.00 -4.70
CA ARG A 105 5.73 -6.31 -5.12
C ARG A 105 6.68 -5.15 -4.87
N VAL A 106 6.32 -3.92 -5.24
CA VAL A 106 7.17 -2.74 -5.04
C VAL A 106 7.42 -2.51 -3.54
N ILE A 107 6.36 -2.46 -2.72
CA ILE A 107 6.44 -2.20 -1.28
C ILE A 107 7.33 -3.23 -0.57
N ILE A 108 7.27 -4.50 -1.00
CA ILE A 108 7.98 -5.60 -0.32
C ILE A 108 9.39 -5.84 -0.91
N THR A 109 9.55 -5.80 -2.23
CA THR A 109 10.84 -6.13 -2.89
C THR A 109 11.82 -4.98 -2.84
N GLU A 110 11.36 -3.78 -3.19
CA GLU A 110 12.19 -2.57 -3.11
C GLU A 110 12.29 -2.11 -1.66
N GLY A 111 11.30 -2.49 -0.85
CA GLY A 111 11.20 -2.10 0.54
C GLY A 111 10.77 -0.63 0.66
N LEU A 112 10.31 -0.26 1.84
CA LEU A 112 10.27 1.15 2.20
C LEU A 112 11.71 1.49 2.60
N GLU A 113 12.40 2.34 1.82
CA GLU A 113 13.80 2.77 2.04
C GLU A 113 14.01 3.57 3.34
N THR A 114 13.19 3.33 4.35
CA THR A 114 13.18 4.03 5.62
C THR A 114 13.75 3.10 6.68
N CYS A 115 14.82 3.53 7.35
CA CYS A 115 15.34 2.85 8.54
C CYS A 115 14.29 2.71 9.68
N TRP A 116 13.15 3.40 9.57
CA TRP A 116 12.00 3.43 10.48
C TRP A 116 10.72 3.68 9.69
N LEU A 117 9.71 2.81 9.84
CA LEU A 117 8.39 3.04 9.26
C LEU A 117 7.72 4.19 10.02
N ASP A 118 7.21 5.19 9.29
CA ASP A 118 6.45 6.25 9.91
C ASP A 118 5.13 5.69 10.50
N PRO A 119 4.76 6.05 11.75
CA PRO A 119 3.53 5.56 12.38
C PRO A 119 2.28 5.75 11.55
N ASP A 120 2.20 6.81 10.74
CA ASP A 120 1.02 7.11 9.93
C ASP A 120 0.85 6.08 8.80
N VAL A 121 1.95 5.60 8.21
CA VAL A 121 1.93 4.57 7.16
C VAL A 121 1.36 3.27 7.70
N LEU A 122 1.86 2.83 8.87
CA LEU A 122 1.42 1.58 9.49
C LEU A 122 -0.02 1.68 10.02
N THR A 123 -0.37 2.83 10.61
CA THR A 123 -1.72 3.08 11.12
C THR A 123 -2.74 3.08 9.99
N TYR A 124 -2.45 3.75 8.88
CA TYR A 124 -3.32 3.73 7.71
C TYR A 124 -3.52 2.31 7.17
N ALA A 125 -2.44 1.53 6.99
CA ALA A 125 -2.55 0.15 6.56
C ALA A 125 -3.42 -0.69 7.51
N TYR A 126 -3.25 -0.50 8.83
CA TYR A 126 -3.99 -1.23 9.85
C TYR A 126 -5.49 -0.90 9.86
N ASP A 127 -5.86 0.35 9.58
CA ASP A 127 -7.25 0.80 9.60
C ASP A 127 -8.04 0.34 8.36
N PHE A 128 -7.37 0.17 7.22
CA PHE A 128 -8.02 -0.10 5.93
C PHE A 128 -7.82 -1.51 5.37
N LEU A 129 -6.83 -2.27 5.83
CA LEU A 129 -6.55 -3.62 5.33
C LEU A 129 -6.98 -4.71 6.32
N PRO A 130 -7.40 -5.88 5.83
CA PRO A 130 -7.73 -7.01 6.71
C PRO A 130 -6.48 -7.56 7.41
N GLU A 131 -6.66 -8.24 8.54
CA GLU A 131 -5.54 -8.71 9.36
C GLU A 131 -4.59 -9.68 8.63
N TRP A 132 -5.12 -10.47 7.70
CA TRP A 132 -4.36 -11.44 6.89
C TRP A 132 -3.73 -10.82 5.63
N ASP A 133 -3.88 -9.52 5.41
CA ASP A 133 -3.28 -8.87 4.27
C ASP A 133 -1.74 -9.00 4.32
N PRO A 134 -1.11 -9.41 3.19
CA PRO A 134 0.33 -9.61 3.17
C PRO A 134 1.13 -8.32 3.31
N VAL A 135 0.66 -7.19 2.77
CA VAL A 135 1.36 -5.91 2.92
C VAL A 135 1.29 -5.46 4.38
N LEU A 136 0.12 -5.55 5.01
CA LEU A 136 -0.01 -5.23 6.45
C LEU A 136 0.91 -6.13 7.30
N SER A 137 0.93 -7.44 7.02
CA SER A 137 1.78 -8.39 7.73
C SER A 137 3.27 -8.06 7.56
N TYR A 138 3.69 -7.70 6.35
CA TYR A 138 5.05 -7.25 6.07
C TYR A 138 5.42 -5.99 6.86
N LEU A 139 4.55 -4.97 6.86
CA LEU A 139 4.79 -3.71 7.56
C LEU A 139 4.87 -3.91 9.09
N VAL A 140 4.05 -4.80 9.65
CA VAL A 140 4.11 -5.18 11.07
C VAL A 140 5.43 -5.88 11.40
N ASP A 141 5.87 -6.83 10.55
CA ASP A 141 7.14 -7.54 10.75
C ASP A 141 8.34 -6.59 10.62
N LEU A 142 8.29 -5.66 9.65
CA LEU A 142 9.29 -4.61 9.48
C LEU A 142 9.36 -3.75 10.73
N GLN A 143 8.22 -3.26 11.23
CA GLN A 143 8.16 -2.47 12.45
C GLN A 143 8.65 -3.26 13.68
N ALA A 144 8.24 -4.51 13.83
CA ALA A 144 8.63 -5.37 14.94
C ALA A 144 10.14 -5.61 14.99
N SER A 145 10.78 -5.82 13.82
CA SER A 145 12.24 -5.98 13.72
C SER A 145 13.01 -4.77 14.24
N VAL A 146 12.42 -3.57 14.10
CA VAL A 146 13.00 -2.30 14.50
C VAL A 146 12.68 -1.95 15.96
N VAL A 147 11.46 -2.22 16.43
CA VAL A 147 11.00 -1.99 17.82
C VAL A 147 11.89 -2.71 18.84
N GLY A 148 12.42 -3.89 18.49
CA GLY A 148 13.40 -4.60 19.30
C GLY A 148 14.69 -3.85 19.62
N SER A 149 15.06 -2.88 18.78
CA SER A 149 16.35 -2.19 18.85
C SER A 149 16.29 -0.83 19.57
N LYS A 150 15.18 -0.07 19.49
CA LYS A 150 15.03 1.26 20.13
C LYS A 150 13.59 1.56 20.55
N ILE A 151 13.20 1.02 21.72
CA ILE A 151 11.83 1.02 22.28
C ILE A 151 11.29 2.42 22.68
N LYS A 152 12.12 3.48 22.75
CA LYS A 152 11.84 4.57 23.69
C LYS A 152 10.97 5.75 23.22
N ASP A 153 10.89 6.10 21.92
CA ASP A 153 10.40 7.46 21.57
C ASP A 153 9.09 7.56 20.77
N ARG A 154 8.55 6.49 20.15
CA ARG A 154 7.31 6.60 19.32
C ARG A 154 6.27 5.49 19.46
N THR A 155 6.43 4.53 20.38
CA THR A 155 5.41 3.47 20.62
C THR A 155 4.07 4.03 21.12
N GLN A 156 4.05 5.26 21.63
CA GLN A 156 2.84 5.95 22.07
C GLN A 156 1.96 6.48 20.93
N LEU A 157 2.46 6.52 19.69
CA LEU A 157 1.74 7.04 18.53
C LEU A 157 0.94 5.95 17.79
N LEU A 158 1.20 4.68 18.07
CA LEU A 158 0.49 3.58 17.42
C LEU A 158 -0.82 3.25 18.16
N PRO A 159 -1.91 2.94 17.43
CA PRO A 159 -3.10 2.34 18.01
C PRO A 159 -2.77 1.15 18.92
N GLN A 160 -3.48 1.01 20.04
CA GLN A 160 -3.17 0.00 21.05
C GLN A 160 -3.17 -1.45 20.49
N GLY A 161 -4.14 -1.78 19.63
CA GLY A 161 -4.21 -3.10 18.99
C GLY A 161 -2.99 -3.40 18.11
N LEU A 162 -2.57 -2.40 17.32
CA LEU A 162 -1.40 -2.49 16.45
C LEU A 162 -0.09 -2.59 17.25
N LEU A 163 0.04 -1.85 18.36
CA LEU A 163 1.21 -1.95 19.24
C LEU A 163 1.34 -3.36 19.84
N ILE A 164 0.24 -3.93 20.33
CA ILE A 164 0.22 -5.32 20.85
C ILE A 164 0.68 -6.29 19.78
N ARG A 165 0.13 -6.16 18.56
CA ARG A 165 0.51 -7.01 17.41
C ARG A 165 2.01 -6.93 17.10
N CYS A 166 2.59 -5.72 17.09
CA CYS A 166 4.03 -5.54 16.86
C CYS A 166 4.89 -6.17 17.97
N VAL A 167 4.49 -6.01 19.25
CA VAL A 167 5.21 -6.58 20.40
C VAL A 167 5.15 -8.11 20.39
N ASP A 168 3.98 -8.68 20.14
CA ASP A 168 3.82 -10.14 20.04
C ASP A 168 4.65 -10.70 18.89
N ARG A 169 4.65 -10.02 17.74
CA ARG A 169 5.46 -10.44 16.59
C ARG A 169 6.95 -10.36 16.87
N TYR A 170 7.42 -9.29 17.49
CA TYR A 170 8.81 -9.17 17.93
C TYR A 170 9.22 -10.32 18.85
N ARG A 171 8.36 -10.69 19.80
CA ARG A 171 8.61 -11.82 20.71
C ARG A 171 8.74 -13.14 19.95
N CYS A 172 7.86 -13.41 18.98
CA CYS A 172 7.96 -14.59 18.12
C CYS A 172 9.29 -14.60 17.34
N MET A 173 9.64 -13.48 16.69
CA MET A 173 10.90 -13.36 15.92
C MET A 173 12.13 -13.58 16.81
N ALA A 174 12.13 -13.04 18.04
CA ALA A 174 13.22 -13.24 18.99
C ALA A 174 13.33 -14.68 19.49
N MET A 175 12.20 -15.37 19.70
CA MET A 175 12.17 -16.79 20.08
C MET A 175 12.67 -17.69 18.96
N ASP A 176 12.22 -17.44 17.73
CA ASP A 176 12.51 -18.26 16.55
C ASP A 176 13.86 -17.89 15.89
N ARG A 177 14.55 -16.85 16.41
CA ARG A 177 15.79 -16.29 15.85
C ARG A 177 15.64 -15.91 14.37
N VAL A 178 14.50 -15.35 14.00
CA VAL A 178 14.28 -14.80 12.66
C VAL A 178 15.12 -13.53 12.53
N LEU A 179 16.23 -13.63 11.79
CA LEU A 179 17.19 -12.53 11.60
C LEU A 179 16.88 -11.66 10.38
N GLU A 180 16.05 -12.14 9.45
CA GLU A 180 15.79 -11.48 8.17
C GLU A 180 14.33 -11.71 7.73
N ILE A 181 13.70 -10.66 7.20
CA ILE A 181 12.36 -10.71 6.62
C ILE A 181 12.50 -11.19 5.17
N VAL A 182 11.91 -12.34 4.86
CA VAL A 182 11.95 -12.91 3.51
C VAL A 182 10.80 -12.34 2.68
N ALA A 183 11.12 -11.40 1.78
CA ALA A 183 10.16 -10.73 0.89
C ALA A 183 9.12 -11.67 0.24
N CYS A 184 9.57 -12.83 -0.26
CA CYS A 184 8.71 -13.80 -0.93
C CYS A 184 7.60 -14.42 -0.07
N ASP A 185 7.68 -14.28 1.26
CA ASP A 185 6.60 -14.73 2.17
C ASP A 185 5.39 -13.79 2.12
N TYR A 186 5.55 -12.57 1.59
CA TYR A 186 4.52 -11.54 1.53
C TYR A 186 4.06 -11.22 0.10
N HIS A 187 4.66 -11.81 -0.93
CA HIS A 187 4.24 -11.57 -2.32
C HIS A 187 2.92 -12.27 -2.73
N GLY A 188 2.31 -13.05 -1.83
CA GLY A 188 1.05 -13.74 -2.11
C GLY A 188 1.15 -14.78 -3.23
N HIS A 189 2.30 -15.44 -3.38
CA HIS A 189 2.51 -16.46 -4.40
C HIS A 189 1.47 -17.58 -4.29
N THR A 190 0.88 -17.95 -5.41
CA THR A 190 -0.14 -19.01 -5.49
C THR A 190 0.47 -20.39 -5.71
N SER A 191 1.75 -20.46 -6.06
CA SER A 191 2.48 -21.72 -6.29
C SER A 191 3.97 -21.61 -5.96
N GLU A 192 4.58 -22.75 -5.68
CA GLU A 192 6.04 -22.86 -5.50
C GLU A 192 6.83 -22.46 -6.76
N GLN A 193 6.26 -22.66 -7.95
CA GLN A 193 6.90 -22.24 -9.19
C GLN A 193 6.92 -20.71 -9.28
N GLU A 194 5.80 -20.04 -9.01
CA GLU A 194 5.72 -18.57 -8.98
C GLU A 194 6.71 -17.99 -7.96
N ARG A 195 6.83 -18.63 -6.79
CA ARG A 195 7.81 -18.26 -5.76
C ARG A 195 9.25 -18.39 -6.25
N ARG A 196 9.59 -19.48 -6.95
CA ARG A 196 10.93 -19.69 -7.53
C ARG A 196 11.24 -18.68 -8.63
N ASP A 197 10.28 -18.38 -9.49
CA ASP A 197 10.44 -17.41 -10.57
C ASP A 197 10.66 -16.00 -9.99
N CYS A 198 9.95 -15.64 -8.91
CA CYS A 198 10.16 -14.39 -8.19
C CYS A 198 11.56 -14.29 -7.59
N GLN A 199 12.07 -15.37 -6.99
CA GLN A 199 13.42 -15.40 -6.42
C GLN A 199 14.53 -15.31 -7.49
N GLN A 200 14.28 -15.81 -8.70
CA GLN A 200 15.22 -15.81 -9.82
C GLN A 200 15.20 -14.51 -10.64
N GLY A 201 14.10 -13.77 -10.61
CA GLY A 201 13.93 -12.49 -11.31
C GLY A 201 14.43 -11.26 -10.54
N LYS A 202 15.36 -11.46 -9.59
CA LYS A 202 16.12 -10.37 -8.93
C LYS A 202 17.23 -9.86 -9.84
#